data_AF-A0A7W0TGZ8-F1
#
_entry.id   AF-A0A7W0TGZ8-F1
#
_cell.length_a   1.000
_cell.length_b   1.000
_cell.length_c   1.000
_cell.angle_alpha   90.00
_cell.angle_beta   90.00
_cell.angle_gamma   90.00
#
_symmetry.space_group_name_H-M   'P 1'
#
loop_
_entity.id
_entity.type
_entity.pdbx_description
1 polymer ?
#
loop_
_entity_poly.entity_id
_entity_poly.type
_entity_poly.pdbx_seq_one_letter_code
_entity_poly.pdbx_strand_id
1 'polypeptide(L)'
;MPTLDDRTGWFTYHRQQLGRAAPNPAAALRAVVAVPSTHPSAPLALHARSATFDAAGFHALDALRVPAMRGQVHLVARETAHLA
;
A
#
# COMPACT_ATOMS: atom_id res chain seq x y z
N MET A 1 19.00 -20.88 14.34
CA MET A 1 18.96 -20.14 13.06
C MET A 1 17.52 -19.87 12.70
N PRO A 2 17.18 -18.71 12.10
CA PRO A 2 15.80 -18.44 11.68
C PRO A 2 15.35 -19.42 10.60
N THR A 3 14.10 -19.88 10.71
CA THR A 3 13.44 -20.81 9.79
C THR A 3 13.17 -20.14 8.43
N LEU A 4 12.73 -20.92 7.44
CA LEU A 4 12.31 -20.35 6.15
C LEU A 4 11.10 -19.41 6.33
N ASP A 5 10.17 -19.77 7.20
CA ASP A 5 8.98 -18.97 7.52
C ASP A 5 9.37 -17.64 8.16
N ASP A 6 10.31 -17.65 9.12
CA ASP A 6 10.83 -16.44 9.73
C ASP A 6 11.44 -15.49 8.69
N ARG A 7 12.23 -16.04 7.75
CA ARG A 7 12.87 -15.25 6.69
C ARG A 7 11.85 -14.68 5.72
N THR A 8 10.85 -15.49 5.34
CA THR A 8 9.81 -15.08 4.38
C THR A 8 8.88 -14.04 5.00
N GLY A 9 8.52 -14.21 6.27
CA GLY A 9 7.77 -13.24 7.05
C GLY A 9 8.50 -11.92 7.15
N TRP A 10 9.78 -11.93 7.54
CA TRP A 10 10.61 -10.74 7.60
C TRP A 10 10.74 -10.04 6.25
N PHE A 11 11.05 -10.79 5.19
CA PHE A 11 11.14 -10.25 3.84
C PHE A 11 9.82 -9.59 3.38
N THR A 12 8.69 -10.28 3.58
CA THR A 12 7.37 -9.77 3.18
C THR A 12 6.99 -8.53 3.97
N TYR A 13 7.24 -8.52 5.28
CA TYR A 13 6.97 -7.38 6.16
C TYR A 13 7.68 -6.11 5.69
N HIS A 14 8.97 -6.22 5.33
CA HIS A 14 9.74 -5.09 4.80
C HIS A 14 9.33 -4.71 3.38
N ARG A 15 9.02 -5.68 2.52
CA ARG A 15 8.50 -5.40 1.17
C ARG A 15 7.17 -4.64 1.21
N GLN A 16 6.34 -4.90 2.22
CA GLN A 16 5.09 -4.17 2.48
C GLN A 16 5.28 -2.80 3.16
N GLN A 17 6.52 -2.35 3.37
CA GLN A 17 6.86 -1.07 4.02
C GLN A 17 6.43 -0.98 5.51
N LEU A 18 6.22 -2.10 6.20
CA LEU A 18 5.74 -2.10 7.60
C LEU A 18 6.87 -2.00 8.64
N GLY A 19 8.11 -2.34 8.27
CA GLY A 19 9.31 -2.14 9.09
C GLY A 19 10.29 -1.11 8.53
N ARG A 20 9.96 -0.55 7.35
CA ARG A 20 10.72 0.45 6.63
C ARG A 20 9.70 1.33 5.91
N ALA A 21 9.26 2.37 6.57
CA ALA A 21 8.25 3.26 6.00
C ALA A 21 8.78 3.95 4.74
N ALA A 22 7.95 4.04 3.71
CA ALA A 22 8.23 4.85 2.54
C ALA A 22 8.19 6.34 2.92
N PRO A 23 8.86 7.25 2.19
CA PRO A 23 8.91 8.66 2.58
C PRO A 23 7.53 9.33 2.61
N ASN A 24 6.60 8.91 1.75
CA ASN A 24 5.27 9.50 1.64
C ASN A 24 4.24 8.47 1.09
N PRO A 25 2.93 8.79 1.11
CA PRO A 25 1.87 7.84 0.75
C PRO A 25 1.90 7.44 -0.73
N ALA A 26 2.36 8.31 -1.62
CA ALA A 26 2.52 7.99 -3.04
C ALA A 26 3.63 6.96 -3.26
N ALA A 27 4.76 7.13 -2.58
CA ALA A 27 5.85 6.16 -2.60
C ALA A 27 5.43 4.82 -1.97
N ALA A 28 4.68 4.85 -0.86
CA ALA A 28 4.13 3.66 -0.24
C ALA A 28 3.20 2.89 -1.21
N LEU A 29 2.25 3.59 -1.86
CA LEU A 29 1.30 2.97 -2.78
C LEU A 29 2.00 2.33 -3.99
N ARG A 30 3.00 2.99 -4.57
CA ARG A 30 3.83 2.41 -5.64
C ARG A 30 4.60 1.17 -5.18
N ALA A 31 5.12 1.18 -3.96
CA ALA A 31 5.89 0.05 -3.43
C ALA A 31 5.04 -1.20 -3.16
N VAL A 32 3.79 -1.03 -2.70
CA VAL A 32 2.89 -2.14 -2.36
C VAL A 32 1.85 -2.46 -3.43
N VAL A 33 1.91 -1.76 -4.58
CA VAL A 33 1.03 -1.87 -5.76
C VAL A 33 -0.39 -1.40 -5.51
N ALA A 34 -1.06 -1.92 -4.48
CA ALA A 34 -2.45 -1.60 -4.16
C ALA A 34 -2.73 -1.73 -2.66
N VAL A 35 -3.72 -0.98 -2.16
CA VAL A 35 -4.26 -1.15 -0.80
C VAL A 35 -5.78 -1.34 -0.83
N PRO A 36 -6.36 -2.15 0.07
CA PRO A 36 -7.81 -2.30 0.16
C PRO A 36 -8.50 -0.96 0.43
N SER A 37 -9.57 -0.68 -0.32
CA SER A 37 -10.31 0.60 -0.27
C SER A 37 -11.84 0.44 -0.25
N THR A 38 -12.38 -0.78 -0.04
CA THR A 38 -13.84 -1.01 0.09
C THR A 38 -14.44 -0.27 1.29
N HIS A 39 -13.70 -0.20 2.39
CA HIS A 39 -13.99 0.64 3.55
C HIS A 39 -12.95 1.78 3.60
N PRO A 40 -13.08 2.81 4.47
CA PRO A 40 -12.06 3.85 4.63
C PRO A 40 -10.75 3.32 5.26
N SER A 41 -10.31 2.11 4.90
CA SER A 41 -9.07 1.47 5.30
C SER A 41 -7.86 1.91 4.48
N ALA A 42 -8.05 2.45 3.26
CA ALA A 42 -6.93 2.91 2.43
C ALA A 42 -6.06 3.99 3.12
N PRO A 43 -6.64 5.03 3.77
CA PRO A 43 -5.87 5.98 4.57
C PRO A 43 -5.05 5.29 5.67
N LEU A 44 -5.66 4.38 6.44
CA LEU A 44 -4.98 3.68 7.53
C LEU A 44 -3.86 2.77 7.02
N ALA A 45 -4.10 2.07 5.90
CA ALA A 45 -3.13 1.20 5.26
C ALA A 45 -1.90 1.99 4.76
N LEU A 46 -2.11 3.19 4.21
CA LEU A 46 -1.00 4.05 3.76
C LEU A 46 -0.31 4.74 4.93
N HIS A 47 -1.05 5.16 5.96
CA HIS A 47 -0.48 5.71 7.19
C HIS A 47 0.52 4.75 7.84
N ALA A 48 0.17 3.46 7.94
CA ALA A 48 1.07 2.44 8.50
C ALA A 48 2.34 2.18 7.67
N ARG A 49 2.40 2.67 6.42
CA ARG A 49 3.46 2.39 5.44
C ARG A 49 4.27 3.61 5.04
N SER A 50 3.94 4.78 5.59
CA SER A 50 4.51 6.06 5.20
C SER A 50 5.11 6.77 6.41
N ALA A 51 6.28 7.38 6.26
CA ALA A 51 6.93 8.16 7.31
C ALA A 51 6.16 9.47 7.59
N THR A 52 5.56 10.04 6.55
CA THR A 52 4.66 11.20 6.66
C THR A 52 3.31 10.85 6.04
N PHE A 53 2.22 11.28 6.68
CA PHE A 53 0.87 11.07 6.18
C PHE A 53 -0.06 12.17 6.69
N ASP A 54 -0.80 12.80 5.78
CA ASP A 54 -1.88 13.73 6.10
C ASP A 54 -3.05 13.55 5.12
N ALA A 55 -4.20 14.13 5.47
CA ALA A 55 -5.41 14.03 4.65
C ALA A 55 -5.23 14.72 3.29
N ALA A 56 -4.59 15.90 3.26
CA ALA A 56 -4.38 16.65 2.02
C ALA A 56 -3.53 15.86 1.02
N GLY A 57 -2.40 15.29 1.47
CA GLY A 57 -1.54 14.45 0.67
C GLY A 57 -2.22 13.16 0.21
N PHE A 58 -3.08 12.56 1.04
CA PHE A 58 -3.89 11.40 0.64
C PHE A 58 -4.89 11.75 -0.48
N HIS A 59 -5.59 12.87 -0.37
CA HIS A 59 -6.56 13.31 -1.37
C HIS A 59 -5.90 13.79 -2.67
N ALA A 60 -4.64 14.24 -2.62
CA ALA A 60 -3.84 14.63 -3.78
C ALA A 60 -3.17 13.46 -4.51
N LEU A 61 -3.34 12.21 -4.04
CA LEU A 61 -2.74 11.05 -4.71
C LEU A 61 -3.27 10.87 -6.13
N ASP A 62 -2.36 10.72 -7.09
CA ASP A 62 -2.71 10.27 -8.43
C ASP A 62 -2.97 8.76 -8.44
N ALA A 63 -4.15 8.39 -7.95
CA ALA A 63 -4.55 7.02 -7.72
C ALA A 63 -6.01 6.81 -8.16
N LEU A 64 -6.31 5.58 -8.56
CA LEU A 64 -7.63 5.15 -8.97
C LEU A 64 -8.18 4.12 -7.99
N ARG A 65 -9.49 4.18 -7.75
CA ARG A 65 -10.22 3.10 -7.08
C ARG A 65 -10.78 2.17 -8.15
N VAL A 66 -10.31 0.93 -8.16
CA VAL A 66 -10.73 -0.06 -9.16
C VAL A 66 -11.21 -1.32 -8.45
N PRO A 67 -12.28 -1.97 -8.93
CA PRO A 67 -12.58 -3.35 -8.57
C PRO A 67 -11.44 -4.24 -9.09
N ALA A 68 -10.82 -5.02 -8.21
CA ALA A 68 -9.69 -5.88 -8.56
C ALA A 68 -9.83 -7.26 -7.92
N MET A 69 -8.79 -7.74 -7.24
CA MET A 69 -8.74 -9.05 -6.62
C MET A 69 -9.99 -9.34 -5.78
N ARG A 70 -10.64 -10.49 -6.07
CA ARG A 70 -11.83 -10.99 -5.36
C ARG A 70 -13.03 -10.03 -5.39
N GLY A 71 -13.12 -9.16 -6.40
CA GLY A 71 -14.21 -8.20 -6.56
C GLY A 71 -14.18 -7.05 -5.56
N GLN A 72 -13.10 -6.89 -4.79
CA GLN A 72 -12.97 -5.82 -3.82
C GLN A 72 -12.38 -4.55 -4.46
N VAL A 73 -12.77 -3.40 -3.94
CA VAL A 73 -12.24 -2.10 -4.38
C VAL A 73 -10.86 -1.91 -3.77
N HIS A 74 -9.90 -1.61 -4.63
CA HIS A 74 -8.52 -1.29 -4.24
C HIS A 74 -8.17 0.12 -4.70
N LEU A 75 -7.39 0.82 -3.89
CA LEU A 75 -6.70 2.03 -4.32
C LEU A 75 -5.38 1.61 -4.96
N VAL A 76 -5.12 2.09 -6.17
CA VAL A 76 -3.97 1.71 -7.00
C VAL A 76 -3.37 2.96 -7.62
N ALA A 77 -2.05 3.02 -7.79
CA ALA A 77 -1.42 4.14 -8.49
C ALA A 77 -1.91 4.18 -9.94
N ARG A 78 -2.19 5.38 -10.49
CA ARG A 78 -2.74 5.51 -11.86
C ARG A 78 -1.87 4.81 -12.90
N GLU A 79 -0.55 4.95 -12.79
CA GLU A 79 0.43 4.37 -13.71
C GLU A 79 0.34 2.83 -13.82
N THR A 80 -0.04 2.14 -12.74
CA THR A 80 -0.19 0.66 -12.70
C THR A 80 -1.63 0.19 -12.73
N ALA A 81 -2.62 1.08 -12.73
CA ALA A 81 -4.04 0.72 -12.66
C ALA A 81 -4.52 -0.13 -13.84
N HIS A 82 -3.85 -0.07 -14.99
CA HIS A 82 -4.14 -0.91 -16.16
C HIS A 82 -3.80 -2.40 -15.97
N LEU A 83 -3.08 -2.75 -14.89
CA LEU A 83 -2.73 -4.13 -14.53
C LEU A 83 -3.77 -4.79 -13.61
N ALA A 84 -4.78 -4.04 -13.16
CA ALA A 84 -5.74 -4.45 -12.13
C ALA A 84 -7.01 -5.09 -12.71
#